data_AF-A0A8T0AXX8-F1
#
_entry.id   AF-A0A8T0AXX8-F1
#
_cell.length_a   1.000
_cell.length_b   1.000
_cell.length_c   1.000
_cell.angle_alpha   90.00
_cell.angle_beta   90.00
_cell.angle_gamma   90.00
#
_symmetry.space_group_name_H-M   'P 1'
#
loop_
_entity.id
_entity.type
_entity.pdbx_description
1 polymer ?
#
loop_
_entity_poly.entity_id
_entity_poly.type
_entity_poly.pdbx_seq_one_letter_code
_entity_poly.pdbx_strand_id
1 'polypeptide(L)'
;MSNEGTPDKQIGESLLIRVVQDQIMNMINGGKVSVPSLPAVQPLSNVQHQKLLDQLAQSVKVIGDQLNQEHTFNHQIDGLASLGDKNIFSKLVEGVFSDGQINWGRIIVLFYAVGKLAVKMVLANLPRVFSEILDMCLDFFRTKLLLWIHSMGGWINSISALTQFSIEHISASSFCTIPSTELVLAFVCGIALGSIIVWKLSRSS
;
A
#
# COMPACT_ATOMS: atom_id res chain seq x y z
N MET A 1 6.64 -33.40 2.06
CA MET A 1 5.30 -32.80 1.93
C MET A 1 5.50 -31.33 1.63
N SER A 2 5.19 -30.94 0.40
CA SER A 2 5.54 -29.66 -0.22
C SER A 2 4.88 -28.52 0.52
N ASN A 3 5.68 -27.56 0.97
CA ASN A 3 5.28 -26.37 1.70
C ASN A 3 4.64 -25.34 0.74
N GLU A 4 3.54 -25.72 0.08
CA GLU A 4 2.77 -24.78 -0.73
C GLU A 4 1.85 -23.98 0.18
N GLY A 5 2.31 -22.79 0.58
CA GLY A 5 1.41 -21.77 1.10
C GLY A 5 0.32 -21.44 0.08
N THR A 6 -0.82 -20.92 0.54
CA THR A 6 -1.92 -20.54 -0.36
C THR A 6 -1.42 -19.60 -1.46
N PRO A 7 -1.95 -19.67 -2.70
CA PRO A 7 -1.52 -18.80 -3.79
C PRO A 7 -1.52 -17.31 -3.42
N ASP A 8 -2.50 -16.87 -2.64
CA ASP A 8 -2.61 -15.49 -2.18
C ASP A 8 -1.49 -15.05 -1.24
N LYS A 9 -0.97 -15.98 -0.44
CA LYS A 9 0.22 -15.74 0.39
C LYS A 9 1.43 -15.45 -0.50
N GLN A 10 1.69 -16.34 -1.47
CA GLN A 10 2.84 -16.19 -2.37
C GLN A 10 2.73 -14.91 -3.21
N ILE A 11 1.54 -14.61 -3.74
CA ILE A 11 1.30 -13.37 -4.49
C ILE A 11 1.58 -12.15 -3.63
N GLY A 12 1.06 -12.10 -2.40
CA GLY A 12 1.23 -10.92 -1.53
C GLY A 12 2.67 -10.73 -1.04
N GLU A 13 3.38 -11.81 -0.68
CA GLU A 13 4.80 -11.74 -0.33
C GLU A 13 5.65 -11.29 -1.52
N SER A 14 5.44 -11.89 -2.70
CA SER A 14 6.12 -11.50 -3.93
C SER A 14 5.81 -10.07 -4.35
N LEU A 15 4.59 -9.59 -4.14
CA LEU A 15 4.19 -8.21 -4.42
C LEU A 15 4.95 -7.23 -3.53
N LEU A 16 4.96 -7.45 -2.22
CA LEU A 16 5.68 -6.57 -1.28
C LEU A 16 7.18 -6.51 -1.60
N ILE A 17 7.80 -7.69 -1.81
CA ILE A 17 9.23 -7.77 -2.13
C ILE A 17 9.52 -7.05 -3.45
N ARG A 18 8.70 -7.28 -4.49
CA ARG A 18 8.86 -6.64 -5.79
C ARG A 18 8.75 -5.12 -5.70
N VAL A 19 7.75 -4.59 -4.99
CA VAL A 19 7.56 -3.14 -4.83
C VAL A 19 8.79 -2.50 -4.18
N VAL A 20 9.32 -3.13 -3.12
CA VAL A 20 10.54 -2.65 -2.44
C VAL A 20 11.75 -2.70 -3.37
N GLN A 21 11.94 -3.80 -4.08
CA GLN A 21 13.03 -3.95 -5.05
C GLN A 21 12.95 -2.90 -6.16
N ASP A 22 11.77 -2.73 -6.78
CA ASP A 22 11.56 -1.77 -7.86
C ASP A 22 11.90 -0.35 -7.40
N GLN A 23 11.48 0.06 -6.20
CA GLN A 23 11.78 1.40 -5.68
C GLN A 23 13.27 1.61 -5.36
N ILE A 24 13.93 0.62 -4.78
CA ILE A 24 15.38 0.68 -4.51
C ILE A 24 16.16 0.73 -5.84
N MET A 25 15.82 -0.12 -6.80
CA MET A 25 16.53 -0.19 -8.09
C MET A 25 16.30 1.08 -8.93
N ASN A 26 15.09 1.64 -8.93
CA ASN A 26 14.82 2.91 -9.60
C ASN A 26 15.67 4.07 -9.05
N MET A 27 16.01 4.04 -7.75
CA MET A 27 16.91 5.01 -7.14
C MET A 27 18.38 4.74 -7.46
N ILE A 28 18.81 3.47 -7.47
CA ILE A 28 20.21 3.07 -7.75
C ILE A 28 20.59 3.31 -9.21
N ASN A 29 19.65 3.13 -10.15
CA ASN A 29 19.89 3.52 -11.54
C ASN A 29 20.14 5.04 -11.70
N GLY A 30 19.82 5.84 -10.68
CA GLY A 30 20.17 7.27 -10.57
C GLY A 30 21.38 7.59 -9.68
N GLY A 31 22.01 6.61 -8.99
CA GLY A 31 23.11 6.86 -8.05
C GLY A 31 23.86 5.61 -7.56
N LYS A 32 25.16 5.76 -7.29
CA LYS A 32 26.11 4.67 -6.95
C LYS A 32 25.96 4.21 -5.49
N VAL A 33 24.86 3.53 -5.14
CA VAL A 33 24.59 3.03 -3.78
C VAL A 33 24.65 1.50 -3.74
N SER A 34 25.26 0.96 -2.68
CA SER A 34 25.36 -0.47 -2.41
C SER A 34 23.97 -1.06 -2.17
N VAL A 35 23.55 -2.06 -2.97
CA VAL A 35 22.28 -2.77 -2.78
C VAL A 35 22.36 -3.64 -1.51
N PRO A 36 21.49 -3.45 -0.50
CA PRO A 36 21.38 -4.40 0.60
C PRO A 36 20.88 -5.76 0.09
N SER A 37 21.20 -6.84 0.81
CA SER A 37 20.71 -8.19 0.52
C SER A 37 19.17 -8.22 0.62
N LEU A 38 18.49 -8.10 -0.51
CA LEU A 38 17.02 -8.17 -0.60
C LEU A 38 16.58 -9.62 -0.82
N PRO A 39 15.46 -10.06 -0.22
CA PRO A 39 14.83 -11.32 -0.60
C PRO A 39 14.53 -11.33 -2.09
N ALA A 40 14.82 -12.44 -2.78
CA ALA A 40 14.51 -12.56 -4.20
C ALA A 40 12.99 -12.79 -4.38
N VAL A 41 12.40 -12.13 -5.39
CA VAL A 41 11.03 -12.44 -5.81
C VAL A 41 11.05 -13.86 -6.37
N GLN A 42 10.29 -14.77 -5.76
CA GLN A 42 10.17 -16.13 -6.27
C GLN A 42 9.25 -16.14 -7.48
N PRO A 43 9.68 -16.70 -8.64
CA PRO A 43 8.82 -16.84 -9.80
C PRO A 43 7.60 -17.68 -9.43
N LEU A 44 6.40 -17.18 -9.72
CA LEU A 44 5.19 -17.97 -9.52
C LEU A 44 5.08 -19.01 -10.64
N SER A 45 4.84 -20.27 -10.27
CA SER A 45 4.72 -21.39 -11.21
C SER A 45 3.53 -21.26 -12.17
N ASN A 46 2.52 -20.49 -11.80
CA ASN A 46 1.30 -20.28 -12.57
C ASN A 46 1.32 -18.92 -13.29
N VAL A 47 1.17 -18.94 -14.62
CA VAL A 47 1.11 -17.76 -15.50
C VAL A 47 0.01 -16.78 -15.08
N GLN A 48 -1.15 -17.26 -14.61
CA GLN A 48 -2.24 -16.41 -14.16
C GLN A 48 -1.87 -15.65 -12.88
N HIS A 49 -1.23 -16.32 -11.92
CA HIS A 49 -0.77 -15.67 -10.69
C HIS A 49 0.35 -14.67 -10.99
N GLN A 50 1.23 -14.98 -11.94
CA GLN A 50 2.26 -14.04 -12.40
C GLN A 50 1.64 -12.79 -13.03
N LYS A 51 0.65 -12.96 -13.92
CA LYS A 51 -0.07 -11.84 -14.53
C LYS A 51 -0.81 -11.00 -13.48
N LEU A 52 -1.44 -11.65 -12.49
CA LEU A 52 -2.10 -10.96 -11.39
C LEU A 52 -1.08 -10.14 -10.56
N LEU A 53 0.07 -10.73 -10.23
CA LEU A 53 1.16 -10.03 -9.57
C LEU A 53 1.64 -8.81 -10.38
N ASP A 54 1.78 -8.94 -11.71
CA ASP A 54 2.15 -7.82 -12.58
C ASP A 54 1.10 -6.70 -12.56
N GLN A 55 -0.19 -7.04 -12.60
CA GLN A 55 -1.27 -6.06 -12.51
C GLN A 55 -1.29 -5.34 -11.16
N LEU A 56 -1.11 -6.08 -10.06
CA LEU A 56 -1.04 -5.51 -8.73
C LEU A 56 0.17 -4.58 -8.58
N ALA A 57 1.34 -4.99 -9.06
CA ALA A 57 2.54 -4.17 -9.04
C ALA A 57 2.33 -2.86 -9.83
N GLN A 58 1.64 -2.94 -10.97
CA GLN A 58 1.26 -1.76 -11.75
C GLN A 58 0.27 -0.86 -10.99
N SER A 59 -0.72 -1.42 -10.29
CA SER A 59 -1.62 -0.65 -9.42
C SER A 59 -0.86 0.04 -8.28
N VAL A 60 0.08 -0.66 -7.62
CA VAL A 60 0.94 -0.05 -6.60
C VAL A 60 1.72 1.12 -7.18
N LYS A 61 2.28 0.96 -8.39
CA LYS A 61 3.02 2.02 -9.06
C LYS A 61 2.14 3.23 -9.37
N VAL A 62 0.98 3.04 -9.99
CA VAL A 62 0.08 4.14 -10.37
C VAL A 62 -0.41 4.91 -9.14
N ILE A 63 -0.92 4.21 -8.13
CA ILE A 63 -1.41 4.81 -6.89
C ILE A 63 -0.24 5.46 -6.14
N GLY A 64 0.90 4.78 -6.11
CA GLY A 64 2.12 5.27 -5.49
C GLY A 64 2.65 6.56 -6.11
N ASP A 65 2.66 6.67 -7.43
CA ASP A 65 3.10 7.86 -8.16
C ASP A 65 2.18 9.07 -7.88
N GLN A 66 0.88 8.82 -7.65
CA GLN A 66 -0.06 9.85 -7.19
C GLN A 66 0.23 10.27 -5.75
N LEU A 67 0.37 9.30 -4.82
CA LEU A 67 0.73 9.58 -3.42
C LEU A 67 2.06 10.33 -3.30
N ASN A 68 3.00 10.07 -4.21
CA ASN A 68 4.29 10.74 -4.24
C ASN A 68 4.19 12.23 -4.60
N GLN A 69 3.10 12.68 -5.22
CA GLN A 69 2.85 14.10 -5.49
C GLN A 69 2.31 14.84 -4.26
N GLU A 70 1.75 14.10 -3.29
CA GLU A 70 1.19 14.67 -2.07
C GLU A 70 2.29 15.02 -1.06
N HIS A 71 2.43 16.32 -0.76
CA HIS A 71 3.44 16.80 0.17
C HIS A 71 3.24 16.24 1.59
N THR A 72 1.99 16.17 2.06
CA THR A 72 1.66 15.65 3.40
C THR A 72 2.10 14.20 3.55
N PHE A 73 1.84 13.36 2.55
CA PHE A 73 2.27 11.96 2.56
C PHE A 73 3.79 11.85 2.65
N ASN A 74 4.52 12.57 1.79
CA ASN A 74 5.98 12.55 1.81
C ASN A 74 6.55 13.05 3.15
N HIS A 75 5.98 14.12 3.72
CA HIS A 75 6.38 14.64 5.03
C HIS A 75 6.14 13.61 6.15
N GLN A 76 5.04 12.85 6.11
CA GLN A 76 4.81 11.76 7.06
C GLN A 76 5.85 10.65 6.92
N ILE A 77 6.20 10.26 5.69
CA ILE A 77 7.25 9.27 5.43
C ILE A 77 8.61 9.77 5.93
N ASP A 78 8.93 11.06 5.73
CA ASP A 78 10.16 11.68 6.26
C ASP A 78 10.20 11.65 7.80
N GLY A 79 9.09 12.04 8.44
CA GLY A 79 8.95 11.97 9.89
C GLY A 79 9.14 10.55 10.43
N LEU A 80 8.56 9.55 9.77
CA LEU A 80 8.77 8.15 10.12
C LEU A 80 10.25 7.75 9.92
N ALA A 81 10.85 8.06 8.77
CA ALA A 81 12.22 7.70 8.48
C ALA A 81 13.23 8.30 9.49
N SER A 82 12.92 9.48 10.02
CA SER A 82 13.75 10.15 11.03
C SER A 82 13.84 9.42 12.38
N LEU A 83 12.92 8.49 12.67
CA LEU A 83 12.95 7.69 13.90
C LEU A 83 14.15 6.74 13.95
N GLY A 84 14.57 6.23 12.79
CA GLY A 84 15.75 5.36 12.65
C GLY A 84 15.67 4.02 13.41
N ASP A 85 14.47 3.55 13.79
CA ASP A 85 14.28 2.34 14.58
C ASP A 85 13.05 1.51 14.12
N LYS A 86 12.81 0.38 14.80
CA LYS A 86 11.68 -0.51 14.48
C LYS A 86 10.29 0.09 14.76
N ASN A 87 10.18 1.16 15.56
CA ASN A 87 8.88 1.79 15.85
C ASN A 87 8.24 2.41 14.61
N ILE A 88 9.04 2.63 13.57
CA ILE A 88 8.59 3.04 12.24
C ILE A 88 7.42 2.19 11.75
N PHE A 89 7.51 0.86 11.88
CA PHE A 89 6.47 -0.01 11.34
C PHE A 89 5.16 0.09 12.12
N SER A 90 5.20 0.14 13.46
CA SER A 90 3.98 0.31 14.28
C SER A 90 3.27 1.61 13.91
N LYS A 91 4.01 2.72 13.84
CA LYS A 91 3.44 4.03 13.50
C LYS A 91 2.93 4.10 12.06
N LEU A 92 3.59 3.40 11.12
CA LEU A 92 3.10 3.28 9.76
C LEU A 92 1.76 2.54 9.71
N VAL A 93 1.64 1.41 10.41
CA VAL A 93 0.39 0.64 10.49
C VAL A 93 -0.71 1.45 11.18
N GLU A 94 -0.41 2.14 12.27
CA GLU A 94 -1.34 3.06 12.95
C GLU A 94 -1.81 4.18 12.02
N GLY A 95 -0.91 4.76 11.21
CA GLY A 95 -1.26 5.79 10.25
C GLY A 95 -2.16 5.29 9.11
N VAL A 96 -1.86 4.12 8.56
CA VAL A 96 -2.61 3.54 7.42
C VAL A 96 -3.95 2.93 7.85
N PHE A 97 -4.03 2.36 9.05
CA PHE A 97 -5.18 1.63 9.57
C PHE A 97 -5.71 2.25 10.88
N SER A 98 -5.73 3.58 10.98
CA SER A 98 -6.07 4.31 12.21
C SER A 98 -7.49 4.01 12.73
N ASP A 99 -8.45 3.79 11.84
CA ASP A 99 -9.83 3.40 12.16
C ASP A 99 -10.03 1.86 12.26
N GLY A 100 -8.94 1.09 12.15
CA GLY A 100 -8.94 -0.37 12.17
C GLY A 100 -9.45 -1.06 10.90
N GLN A 101 -9.90 -0.32 9.88
CA GLN A 101 -10.49 -0.88 8.67
C GLN A 101 -9.44 -1.27 7.63
N ILE A 102 -9.53 -2.51 7.14
CA ILE A 102 -8.71 -3.02 6.03
C ILE A 102 -9.51 -2.91 4.74
N ASN A 103 -8.88 -2.36 3.69
CA ASN A 103 -9.36 -2.40 2.33
C ASN A 103 -8.18 -2.52 1.35
N TRP A 104 -8.46 -2.86 0.09
CA TRP A 104 -7.44 -3.05 -0.94
C TRP A 104 -6.53 -1.84 -1.11
N GLY A 105 -7.10 -0.62 -1.17
CA GLY A 105 -6.34 0.62 -1.32
C GLY A 105 -5.31 0.80 -0.19
N ARG A 106 -5.70 0.58 1.06
CA ARG A 106 -4.79 0.70 2.23
C ARG A 106 -3.68 -0.34 2.25
N ILE A 107 -3.95 -1.56 1.77
CA ILE A 107 -2.91 -2.58 1.60
C ILE A 107 -1.87 -2.09 0.58
N ILE A 108 -2.32 -1.52 -0.54
CA ILE A 108 -1.43 -0.95 -1.56
C ILE A 108 -0.63 0.25 -1.02
N VAL A 109 -1.28 1.15 -0.27
CA VAL A 109 -0.58 2.28 0.39
C VAL A 109 0.49 1.79 1.35
N LEU A 110 0.20 0.78 2.18
CA LEU A 110 1.18 0.18 3.08
C LEU A 110 2.40 -0.34 2.31
N PHE A 111 2.19 -1.13 1.25
CA PHE A 111 3.28 -1.73 0.47
C PHE A 111 4.13 -0.65 -0.21
N TYR A 112 3.48 0.38 -0.77
CA TYR A 112 4.18 1.52 -1.37
C TYR A 112 5.01 2.29 -0.34
N ALA A 113 4.44 2.56 0.84
CA ALA A 113 5.10 3.28 1.93
C ALA A 113 6.31 2.51 2.49
N VAL A 114 6.22 1.19 2.63
CA VAL A 114 7.35 0.34 3.04
C VAL A 114 8.49 0.42 2.02
N GLY A 115 8.20 0.42 0.72
CA GLY A 115 9.22 0.67 -0.31
C GLY A 115 9.89 2.04 -0.15
N LYS A 116 9.11 3.10 0.11
CA LYS A 116 9.64 4.47 0.25
C LYS A 116 10.52 4.59 1.48
N LEU A 117 10.12 3.96 2.58
CA LEU A 117 10.94 3.85 3.78
C LEU A 117 12.21 3.05 3.51
N ALA A 118 12.13 1.96 2.75
CA ALA A 118 13.30 1.17 2.37
C ALA A 118 14.34 2.03 1.65
N VAL A 119 13.93 2.81 0.64
CA VAL A 119 14.80 3.77 -0.05
C VAL A 119 15.48 4.71 0.94
N LYS A 120 14.73 5.32 1.87
CA LYS A 120 15.29 6.27 2.85
C LYS A 120 16.28 5.61 3.80
N MET A 121 15.97 4.40 4.28
CA MET A 121 16.87 3.64 5.17
C MET A 121 18.15 3.23 4.48
N VAL A 122 18.07 2.82 3.21
CA VAL A 122 19.25 2.49 2.42
C VAL A 122 20.13 3.72 2.21
N LEU A 123 19.55 4.87 1.87
CA LEU A 123 20.28 6.13 1.74
C LEU A 123 20.91 6.60 3.06
N ALA A 124 20.27 6.30 4.19
CA ALA A 124 20.79 6.59 5.53
C ALA A 124 21.82 5.57 6.04
N ASN A 125 22.21 4.57 5.24
CA ASN A 125 23.07 3.45 5.65
C ASN A 125 22.52 2.66 6.86
N LEU A 126 21.19 2.45 6.91
CA LEU A 126 20.48 1.68 7.93
C LEU A 126 19.86 0.38 7.37
N PRO A 127 20.65 -0.51 6.72
CA PRO A 127 20.10 -1.72 6.08
C PRO A 127 19.47 -2.69 7.08
N ARG A 128 19.97 -2.73 8.32
CA ARG A 128 19.41 -3.57 9.39
C ARG A 128 17.99 -3.14 9.78
N VAL A 129 17.77 -1.85 9.97
CA VAL A 129 16.44 -1.30 10.31
C VAL A 129 15.46 -1.56 9.18
N PHE A 130 15.92 -1.42 7.93
CA PHE A 130 15.12 -1.80 6.77
C PHE A 130 14.72 -3.29 6.79
N SER A 131 15.65 -4.21 7.01
CA SER A 131 15.35 -5.64 7.09
C SER A 131 14.31 -5.93 8.18
N GLU A 132 14.47 -5.32 9.37
CA GLU A 132 13.49 -5.46 10.46
C GLU A 132 12.10 -4.94 10.06
N ILE A 133 12.01 -3.80 9.35
CA ILE A 133 10.73 -3.27 8.85
C ILE A 133 10.09 -4.19 7.81
N LEU A 134 10.87 -4.72 6.87
CA LEU A 134 10.37 -5.63 5.85
C LEU A 134 9.84 -6.93 6.49
N ASP A 135 10.56 -7.49 7.44
CA ASP A 135 10.15 -8.69 8.17
C ASP A 135 8.87 -8.45 8.97
N MET A 136 8.77 -7.33 9.70
CA MET A 136 7.54 -6.95 10.41
C MET A 136 6.35 -6.76 9.45
N CYS A 137 6.58 -6.20 8.26
CA CYS A 137 5.53 -6.05 7.25
C CYS A 137 5.08 -7.39 6.67
N LEU A 138 6.02 -8.30 6.39
CA LEU A 138 5.71 -9.66 5.95
C LEU A 138 4.92 -10.42 7.03
N ASP A 139 5.28 -10.28 8.30
CA ASP A 139 4.57 -10.91 9.40
C ASP A 139 3.17 -10.32 9.61
N PHE A 140 3.01 -9.00 9.54
CA PHE A 140 1.70 -8.35 9.56
C PHE A 140 0.83 -8.78 8.37
N PHE A 141 1.43 -8.93 7.19
CA PHE A 141 0.75 -9.46 6.03
C PHE A 141 0.25 -10.89 6.28
N ARG A 142 1.12 -11.80 6.72
CA ARG A 142 0.78 -13.22 6.99
C ARG A 142 -0.29 -13.38 8.05
N THR A 143 -0.24 -12.57 9.11
CA THR A 143 -1.07 -12.75 10.32
C THR A 143 -2.39 -12.00 10.26
N LYS A 144 -2.46 -10.85 9.57
CA LYS A 144 -3.65 -10.01 9.55
C LYS A 144 -4.21 -9.80 8.15
N LEU A 145 -3.39 -9.31 7.21
CA LEU A 145 -3.89 -8.95 5.88
C LEU A 145 -4.32 -10.17 5.08
N LEU A 146 -3.57 -11.28 5.16
CA LEU A 146 -3.86 -12.51 4.43
C LEU A 146 -5.22 -13.11 4.83
N LEU A 147 -5.57 -13.04 6.13
CA LEU A 147 -6.89 -13.47 6.60
C LEU A 147 -8.01 -12.64 5.98
N TRP A 148 -7.84 -11.32 5.95
CA TRP A 148 -8.81 -10.42 5.32
C TRP A 148 -8.89 -10.66 3.80
N ILE A 149 -7.75 -10.81 3.12
CA ILE A 149 -7.67 -11.11 1.68
C ILE A 149 -8.45 -12.37 1.34
N HIS A 150 -8.25 -13.46 2.10
CA HIS A 150 -9.01 -14.69 1.90
C HIS A 150 -10.51 -14.47 2.13
N SER A 151 -10.91 -13.69 3.15
CA SER A 151 -12.32 -13.37 3.40
C SER A 151 -12.97 -12.57 2.27
N MET A 152 -12.18 -11.84 1.49
CA MET A 152 -12.62 -11.10 0.31
C MET A 152 -12.51 -11.91 -1.00
N GLY A 153 -12.20 -13.21 -0.91
CA GLY A 153 -12.10 -14.12 -2.07
C GLY A 153 -10.76 -14.06 -2.81
N GLY A 154 -9.70 -13.59 -2.16
CA GLY A 154 -8.33 -13.59 -2.70
C GLY A 154 -7.99 -12.34 -3.51
N TRP A 155 -6.73 -12.26 -3.95
CA TRP A 155 -6.19 -11.08 -4.64
C TRP A 155 -6.89 -10.78 -5.97
N ILE A 156 -7.47 -11.77 -6.63
CA ILE A 156 -8.17 -11.58 -7.91
C ILE A 156 -9.32 -10.58 -7.80
N ASN A 157 -9.98 -10.49 -6.64
CA ASN A 157 -11.09 -9.58 -6.38
C ASN A 157 -10.65 -8.14 -6.07
N SER A 158 -9.34 -7.90 -5.90
CA SER A 158 -8.82 -6.56 -5.66
C SER A 158 -8.82 -5.70 -6.93
N ILE A 159 -8.76 -6.31 -8.12
CA ILE A 159 -8.54 -5.60 -9.38
C ILE A 159 -9.63 -4.56 -9.65
N SER A 160 -10.90 -4.93 -9.50
CA SER A 160 -12.02 -4.00 -9.70
C SER A 160 -11.94 -2.82 -8.73
N ALA A 161 -11.73 -3.09 -7.44
CA ALA A 161 -11.62 -2.07 -6.40
C ALA A 161 -10.44 -1.11 -6.65
N LEU A 162 -9.28 -1.64 -7.06
CA LEU A 162 -8.09 -0.84 -7.34
C LEU A 162 -8.21 -0.04 -8.64
N THR A 163 -8.92 -0.56 -9.65
CA THR A 163 -9.25 0.22 -10.85
C THR A 163 -10.16 1.40 -10.54
N GLN A 164 -11.18 1.20 -9.69
CA GLN A 164 -12.06 2.29 -9.24
C GLN A 164 -11.31 3.32 -8.39
N PHE A 165 -10.47 2.86 -7.46
CA PHE A 165 -9.63 3.73 -6.64
C PHE A 165 -8.71 4.61 -7.49
N SER A 166 -8.15 4.05 -8.56
CA SER A 166 -7.31 4.79 -9.51
C SER A 166 -8.11 5.81 -10.34
N ILE A 167 -9.41 5.59 -10.58
CA ILE A 167 -10.27 6.45 -11.42
C ILE A 167 -10.94 7.57 -10.60
N GLU A 168 -11.42 7.30 -9.40
CA GLU A 168 -12.16 8.28 -8.58
C GLU A 168 -11.26 9.41 -8.07
N HIS A 169 -9.97 9.14 -7.87
CA HIS A 169 -8.97 10.16 -7.55
C HIS A 169 -8.50 11.01 -8.77
N ILE A 170 -9.05 10.80 -9.98
CA ILE A 170 -8.70 11.56 -11.21
C ILE A 170 -9.56 12.83 -11.40
N SER A 171 -10.62 13.06 -10.61
CA SER A 171 -11.37 14.33 -10.69
C SER A 171 -10.74 15.44 -9.84
N ALA A 172 -9.94 16.27 -10.51
CA ALA A 172 -9.14 17.39 -10.00
C ALA A 172 -9.95 18.60 -9.45
N SER A 173 -11.05 18.41 -8.72
CA SER A 173 -11.87 19.53 -8.20
C SER A 173 -12.31 19.44 -6.73
N SER A 174 -11.94 18.41 -5.95
CA SER A 174 -12.45 18.26 -4.57
C SER A 174 -11.45 18.48 -3.43
N PHE A 175 -10.23 18.97 -3.67
CA PHE A 175 -9.25 19.21 -2.59
C PHE A 175 -9.01 20.68 -2.23
N CYS A 176 -9.74 21.63 -2.83
CA CYS A 176 -9.70 23.02 -2.39
C CYS A 176 -10.83 23.27 -1.38
N THR A 177 -10.50 23.30 -0.07
CA THR A 177 -10.80 24.39 0.89
C THR A 177 -10.56 23.92 2.36
N ILE A 178 -9.39 24.28 2.96
CA ILE A 178 -9.09 24.80 4.35
C ILE A 178 -9.62 24.02 5.62
N PRO A 179 -9.14 24.18 6.89
CA PRO A 179 -7.82 24.13 7.55
C PRO A 179 -7.64 23.03 8.64
N SER A 180 -6.35 22.79 8.96
CA SER A 180 -5.61 22.15 10.09
C SER A 180 -6.19 21.67 11.44
N THR A 181 -7.46 21.30 11.68
CA THR A 181 -7.80 20.67 13.00
C THR A 181 -8.79 19.50 13.04
N GLU A 182 -9.40 19.08 11.93
CA GLU A 182 -10.31 17.92 11.94
C GLU A 182 -9.91 16.87 10.89
N LEU A 183 -8.91 16.05 11.21
CA LEU A 183 -8.55 14.88 10.40
C LEU A 183 -8.63 13.59 11.23
N VAL A 184 -9.77 13.41 11.89
CA VAL A 184 -10.20 12.11 12.45
C VAL A 184 -11.48 11.58 11.78
N LEU A 185 -12.10 12.31 10.85
CA LEU A 185 -13.39 11.87 10.26
C LEU A 185 -13.51 11.98 8.73
N ALA A 186 -12.43 11.74 7.97
CA ALA A 186 -12.48 11.71 6.50
C ALA A 186 -12.13 10.33 5.92
N PHE A 187 -12.62 9.26 6.56
CA PHE A 187 -12.71 7.93 5.93
C PHE A 187 -14.10 7.28 6.04
N VAL A 188 -15.15 8.05 6.38
CA VAL A 188 -16.51 7.51 6.58
C VAL A 188 -17.57 8.01 5.57
N CYS A 189 -17.35 9.02 4.74
CA CYS A 189 -18.44 9.57 3.93
C CYS A 189 -18.61 8.98 2.51
N GLY A 190 -18.67 7.65 2.42
CA GLY A 190 -19.01 6.94 1.16
C GLY A 190 -20.43 6.36 1.09
N ILE A 191 -21.18 6.29 2.21
CA ILE A 191 -22.49 5.59 2.24
C ILE A 191 -23.63 6.47 2.81
N ALA A 192 -23.70 7.76 2.44
CA ALA A 192 -24.89 8.56 2.78
C ALA A 192 -25.37 9.55 1.71
N LEU A 193 -24.64 9.75 0.60
CA LEU A 193 -25.09 10.65 -0.46
C LEU A 193 -25.94 9.96 -1.55
N GLY A 194 -25.89 8.62 -1.64
CA GLY A 194 -26.75 7.86 -2.55
C GLY A 194 -28.24 7.87 -2.14
N SER A 195 -28.53 7.91 -0.85
CA SER A 195 -29.91 7.89 -0.32
C SER A 195 -30.60 9.26 -0.39
N ILE A 196 -29.87 10.36 -0.41
CA ILE A 196 -30.46 11.71 -0.53
C ILE A 196 -30.95 11.98 -1.96
N ILE A 197 -30.24 11.48 -2.98
CA ILE A 197 -30.65 11.65 -4.39
C ILE A 197 -31.91 10.82 -4.68
N VAL A 198 -31.98 9.58 -4.18
CA VAL A 198 -33.15 8.70 -4.35
C VAL A 198 -34.36 9.21 -3.55
N TRP A 199 -34.17 9.72 -2.33
CA TRP A 199 -35.27 10.25 -1.51
C TRP A 199 -35.88 11.53 -2.09
N LYS A 200 -35.08 12.39 -2.74
CA LYS A 200 -35.59 13.63 -3.34
C LYS A 200 -36.34 13.41 -4.67
N LEU A 201 -36.06 12.32 -5.38
CA LEU A 201 -36.78 11.94 -6.60
C LEU A 201 -38.08 11.17 -6.31
N SER A 202 -38.14 10.39 -5.23
CA SER A 202 -39.36 9.71 -4.78
C SER A 202 -40.47 10.64 -4.28
N ARG A 203 -40.16 11.91 -3.96
CA ARG A 203 -41.12 12.87 -3.41
C ARG A 203 -41.62 13.89 -4.44
N SER A 204 -41.20 13.78 -5.70
CA SER A 204 -41.62 14.66 -6.80
C SER A 204 -42.52 13.95 -7.82
N SER A 205 -43.16 12.85 -7.43
CA SER A 205 -44.28 12.24 -8.17
C SER A 205 -45.56 12.34 -7.37
#